data_AF-A0A7C6QR80-F1
#
_entry.id   AF-A0A7C6QR80-F1
#
_cell.length_a   1.000
_cell.length_b   1.000
_cell.length_c   1.000
_cell.angle_alpha   90.00
_cell.angle_beta   90.00
_cell.angle_gamma   90.00
#
_symmetry.space_group_name_H-M   'P 1'
#
loop_
_entity.id
_entity.type
_entity.pdbx_description
1 polymer ?
#
loop_
_entity_poly.entity_id
_entity_poly.type
_entity_poly.pdbx_seq_one_letter_code
_entity_poly.pdbx_strand_id
1 'polypeptide(L)'
;KLALIPRGSDVAKRYLPYTRSAVIGQAFKMLGERYGWGGMFNLRDCSAFIRDIYSCFGFQFPRNSREQATIPGKVISMQGADRRERSCVLDLLLPGAILYFPGHVMLYLGKHRGEYYVIHAIAYYSNYYPSVDGVFDAVPLNAVTVSPLSLRRRRSGQELLMALTSAIEITPKQ
;
A
#
# COMPACT_ATOMS: atom_id res chain seq x y z
N LYS A 1 -14.02 -3.16 30.43
CA LYS A 1 -15.01 -4.22 30.08
C LYS A 1 -14.21 -5.39 29.50
N LEU A 2 -14.42 -6.62 29.97
CA LEU A 2 -13.83 -7.81 29.35
C LEU A 2 -14.77 -8.29 28.22
N ALA A 3 -14.20 -8.76 27.12
CA ALA A 3 -14.93 -9.37 26.01
C ALA A 3 -14.42 -10.80 25.79
N LEU A 4 -15.32 -11.75 25.61
CA LEU A 4 -14.99 -13.13 25.28
C LEU A 4 -14.70 -13.23 23.78
N ILE A 5 -13.60 -13.89 23.42
CA ILE A 5 -13.27 -14.18 22.02
C ILE A 5 -13.43 -15.69 21.80
N PRO A 6 -14.20 -16.12 20.79
CA PRO A 6 -14.32 -17.53 20.46
C PRO A 6 -12.94 -18.17 20.19
N ARG A 7 -12.74 -19.40 20.65
CA ARG A 7 -11.46 -20.11 20.50
C ARG A 7 -11.05 -20.33 19.04
N GLY A 8 -12.03 -20.44 18.14
CA GLY A 8 -11.81 -20.60 16.69
C GLY A 8 -11.70 -19.29 15.91
N SER A 9 -11.77 -18.12 16.58
CA SER A 9 -11.58 -16.85 15.90
C SER A 9 -10.12 -16.70 15.44
N ASP A 10 -9.94 -16.13 14.26
CA ASP A 10 -8.63 -15.79 13.69
C ASP A 10 -8.04 -14.56 14.39
N VAL A 11 -7.65 -14.76 15.66
CA VAL A 11 -7.03 -13.77 16.55
C VAL A 11 -5.80 -14.36 17.22
N ALA A 12 -4.86 -13.50 17.58
CA ALA A 12 -3.68 -13.87 18.36
C ALA A 12 -3.56 -12.99 19.60
N LYS A 13 -3.18 -13.58 20.75
CA LYS A 13 -2.91 -12.84 22.00
C LYS A 13 -1.57 -12.10 21.99
N ARG A 14 -0.67 -12.47 21.08
CA ARG A 14 0.68 -11.91 20.91
C ARG A 14 0.82 -11.43 19.47
N TYR A 15 1.88 -10.67 19.20
CA TYR A 15 2.25 -10.34 17.83
C TYR A 15 2.44 -11.60 17.00
N LEU A 16 2.01 -11.53 15.74
CA LEU A 16 2.22 -12.58 14.76
C LEU A 16 3.72 -12.65 14.41
N PRO A 17 4.25 -13.84 14.06
CA PRO A 17 5.59 -13.95 13.49
C PRO A 17 5.71 -13.09 12.24
N TYR A 18 6.70 -12.21 12.20
CA TYR A 18 6.92 -11.33 11.06
C TYR A 18 7.46 -12.13 9.86
N THR A 19 6.58 -12.37 8.89
CA THR A 19 6.91 -12.97 7.59
C THR A 19 6.18 -12.22 6.48
N ARG A 20 6.74 -12.19 5.28
CA ARG A 20 6.11 -11.55 4.11
C ARG A 20 4.73 -12.14 3.81
N SER A 21 4.61 -13.46 3.90
CA SER A 21 3.34 -14.17 3.71
C SER A 21 2.29 -13.73 4.74
N ALA A 22 2.66 -13.61 6.02
CA ALA A 22 1.74 -13.16 7.05
C ALA A 22 1.31 -11.70 6.87
N VAL A 23 2.23 -10.80 6.48
CA VAL A 23 1.92 -9.39 6.17
C VAL A 23 0.90 -9.31 5.03
N ILE A 24 1.15 -10.01 3.94
CA ILE A 24 0.23 -10.07 2.79
C ILE A 24 -1.10 -10.67 3.24
N GLY A 25 -1.08 -11.74 4.03
CA GLY A 25 -2.29 -12.35 4.58
C GLY A 25 -3.16 -11.36 5.38
N GLN A 26 -2.57 -10.55 6.26
CA GLN A 26 -3.32 -9.52 6.99
C GLN A 26 -3.85 -8.42 6.06
N ALA A 27 -3.10 -8.05 5.01
CA ALA A 27 -3.56 -7.08 4.03
C ALA A 27 -4.83 -7.57 3.29
N PHE A 28 -4.85 -8.84 2.89
CA PHE A 28 -5.97 -9.44 2.18
C PHE A 28 -7.23 -9.61 3.04
N LYS A 29 -7.12 -9.69 4.37
CA LYS A 29 -8.29 -9.69 5.27
C LYS A 29 -9.13 -8.41 5.17
N MET A 30 -8.52 -7.31 4.73
CA MET A 30 -9.20 -6.02 4.57
C MET A 30 -9.56 -5.73 3.11
N LEU A 31 -9.32 -6.67 2.17
CA LEU A 31 -9.67 -6.49 0.77
C LEU A 31 -11.18 -6.20 0.64
N GLY A 32 -11.52 -5.12 -0.07
CA GLY A 32 -12.90 -4.65 -0.22
C GLY A 32 -13.41 -3.72 0.90
N GLU A 33 -12.65 -3.51 1.99
CA GLU A 33 -12.99 -2.51 3.00
C GLU A 33 -13.10 -1.12 2.34
N ARG A 34 -14.12 -0.33 2.70
CA ARG A 34 -14.30 1.02 2.16
C ARG A 34 -13.16 1.94 2.59
N TYR A 35 -12.75 2.84 1.70
CA TYR A 35 -11.76 3.85 2.04
C TYR A 35 -12.30 4.86 3.06
N GLY A 36 -11.59 5.04 4.19
CA GLY A 36 -11.94 6.00 5.23
C GLY A 36 -10.89 7.09 5.39
N TRP A 37 -11.09 8.26 4.76
CA TRP A 37 -10.15 9.39 4.89
C TRP A 37 -9.94 9.76 6.36
N GLY A 38 -8.70 9.77 6.84
CA GLY A 38 -8.41 10.19 8.21
C GLY A 38 -8.89 9.20 9.30
N GLY A 39 -9.47 8.05 8.93
CA GLY A 39 -10.14 7.15 9.89
C GLY A 39 -11.66 7.28 9.93
N MET A 40 -12.27 8.00 8.97
CA MET A 40 -13.73 8.13 8.89
C MET A 40 -14.42 6.76 8.94
N PHE A 41 -15.48 6.67 9.75
CA PHE A 41 -16.27 5.46 9.99
C PHE A 41 -15.46 4.27 10.56
N ASN A 42 -14.34 4.54 11.24
CA ASN A 42 -13.40 3.51 11.75
C ASN A 42 -12.80 2.64 10.62
N LEU A 43 -12.70 3.19 9.41
CA LEU A 43 -12.12 2.54 8.25
C LEU A 43 -10.71 3.09 7.98
N ARG A 44 -9.96 2.44 7.08
CA ARG A 44 -8.58 2.81 6.78
C ARG A 44 -8.45 3.72 5.56
N ASP A 45 -7.59 4.72 5.68
CA ASP A 45 -6.91 5.33 4.54
C ASP A 45 -5.61 4.58 4.21
N CYS A 46 -4.88 5.02 3.18
CA CYS A 46 -3.68 4.33 2.70
C CYS A 46 -2.63 4.11 3.79
N SER A 47 -2.33 5.14 4.58
CA SER A 47 -1.35 5.07 5.67
C SER A 47 -1.84 4.28 6.88
N ALA A 48 -3.12 4.41 7.25
CA ALA A 48 -3.71 3.62 8.33
C ALA A 48 -3.75 2.13 7.97
N PHE A 49 -4.01 1.80 6.70
CA PHE A 49 -3.97 0.44 6.18
C PHE A 49 -2.62 -0.23 6.42
N ILE A 50 -1.52 0.41 6.01
CA ILE A 50 -0.17 -0.11 6.23
C ILE A 50 0.14 -0.19 7.73
N ARG A 51 -0.13 0.87 8.49
CA ARG A 51 0.15 0.91 9.93
C ARG A 51 -0.53 -0.24 10.67
N ASP A 52 -1.80 -0.49 10.38
CA ASP A 52 -2.57 -1.51 11.09
C ASP A 52 -2.09 -2.93 10.73
N ILE A 53 -1.70 -3.19 9.48
CA ILE A 53 -1.06 -4.45 9.08
C ILE A 53 0.21 -4.69 9.90
N TYR A 54 1.12 -3.71 9.91
CA TYR A 54 2.43 -3.86 10.57
C TYR A 54 2.32 -3.87 12.11
N SER A 55 1.25 -3.31 12.67
CA SER A 55 0.94 -3.38 14.10
C SER A 55 0.73 -4.81 14.60
N CYS A 56 0.22 -5.71 13.75
CA CYS A 56 0.05 -7.13 14.07
C CYS A 56 1.37 -7.84 14.35
N PHE A 57 2.50 -7.27 13.90
CA PHE A 57 3.84 -7.85 14.02
C PHE A 57 4.72 -7.06 15.01
N GLY A 58 4.15 -6.09 15.74
CA GLY A 58 4.86 -5.31 16.75
C GLY A 58 5.61 -4.09 16.23
N PHE A 59 5.42 -3.72 14.96
CA PHE A 59 5.98 -2.47 14.42
C PHE A 59 5.03 -1.30 14.64
N GLN A 60 5.59 -0.16 15.01
CA GLN A 60 4.85 1.08 15.19
C GLN A 60 5.16 2.03 14.04
N PHE A 61 4.17 2.27 13.19
CA PHE A 61 4.30 3.17 12.05
C PHE A 61 3.69 4.54 12.38
N PRO A 62 4.29 5.64 11.89
CA PRO A 62 3.68 6.96 11.92
C PRO A 62 2.29 7.00 11.25
N ARG A 63 1.51 8.04 11.54
CA ARG A 63 0.13 8.16 11.03
C ARG A 63 0.06 8.47 9.54
N ASN A 64 0.97 9.29 9.00
CA ASN A 64 0.88 9.76 7.62
C ASN A 64 1.98 9.15 6.75
N SER A 65 1.69 8.99 5.46
CA SER A 65 2.59 8.36 4.49
C SER A 65 3.93 9.09 4.35
N ARG A 66 3.96 10.41 4.55
CA ARG A 66 5.20 11.21 4.52
C ARG A 66 6.19 10.77 5.60
N GLU A 67 5.73 10.60 6.84
CA GLU A 67 6.60 10.13 7.92
C GLU A 67 6.86 8.62 7.83
N GLN A 68 5.90 7.83 7.31
CA GLN A 68 6.12 6.41 7.05
C GLN A 68 7.23 6.18 6.02
N ALA A 69 7.39 7.05 5.03
CA ALA A 69 8.45 6.95 4.03
C ALA A 69 9.87 7.16 4.60
N THR A 70 10.00 7.59 5.86
CA THR A 70 11.29 7.84 6.54
C THR A 70 11.58 6.87 7.67
N ILE A 71 10.79 5.80 7.83
CA ILE A 71 11.02 4.79 8.87
C ILE A 71 12.29 3.96 8.59
N PRO A 72 12.89 3.35 9.63
CA PRO A 72 14.02 2.44 9.44
C PRO A 72 13.65 1.21 8.60
N GLY A 73 14.58 0.79 7.75
CA GLY A 73 14.46 -0.40 6.89
C GLY A 73 15.47 -0.34 5.76
N LYS A 74 15.42 -1.31 4.84
CA LYS A 74 16.17 -1.22 3.58
C LYS A 74 15.41 -0.29 2.64
N VAL A 75 15.84 0.97 2.59
CA VAL A 75 15.24 2.02 1.76
C VAL A 75 15.89 2.03 0.38
N ILE A 76 15.07 2.02 -0.67
CA ILE A 76 15.50 2.14 -2.05
C ILE A 76 14.83 3.38 -2.63
N SER A 77 15.64 4.37 -3.03
CA SER A 77 15.14 5.59 -3.68
C SER A 77 14.84 5.32 -5.16
N MET A 78 13.74 5.91 -5.64
CA MET A 78 13.34 5.98 -7.05
C MET A 78 13.10 7.43 -7.48
N GLN A 79 13.58 8.40 -6.69
CA GLN A 79 13.48 9.82 -7.02
C GLN A 79 14.28 10.12 -8.28
N GLY A 80 13.66 10.74 -9.28
CA GLY A 80 14.32 11.07 -10.55
C GLY A 80 14.59 9.88 -11.48
N ALA A 81 14.29 8.66 -11.05
CA ALA A 81 14.44 7.47 -11.89
C ALA A 81 13.55 7.54 -13.14
N ASP A 82 13.87 6.78 -14.18
CA ASP A 82 13.01 6.56 -15.34
C ASP A 82 12.11 5.31 -15.17
N ARG A 83 11.40 4.89 -16.22
CA ARG A 83 10.54 3.70 -16.18
C ARG A 83 11.35 2.41 -16.02
N ARG A 84 12.46 2.28 -16.74
CA ARG A 84 13.29 1.07 -16.78
C ARG A 84 13.96 0.85 -15.43
N GLU A 85 14.48 1.91 -14.84
CA GLU A 85 15.09 1.91 -13.51
C GLU A 85 14.08 1.52 -12.43
N ARG A 86 12.88 2.10 -12.44
CA ARG A 86 11.80 1.70 -11.51
C ARG A 86 11.39 0.23 -11.69
N SER A 87 11.31 -0.24 -12.93
CA SER A 87 10.97 -1.63 -13.22
C SER A 87 12.05 -2.59 -12.70
N CYS A 88 13.33 -2.23 -12.86
CA CYS A 88 14.46 -2.99 -12.32
C CYS A 88 14.39 -3.08 -10.78
N VAL A 89 14.09 -1.96 -10.11
CA VAL A 89 13.87 -1.96 -8.66
C VAL A 89 12.73 -2.90 -8.27
N LEU A 90 11.58 -2.82 -8.94
CA LEU A 90 10.41 -3.66 -8.65
C LEU A 90 10.66 -5.15 -8.94
N ASP A 91 11.46 -5.48 -9.95
CA ASP A 91 11.85 -6.87 -10.27
C ASP A 91 12.75 -7.48 -9.19
N LEU A 92 13.53 -6.64 -8.47
CA LEU A 92 14.41 -7.08 -7.37
C LEU A 92 13.72 -7.03 -6.00
N LEU A 93 12.62 -6.30 -5.86
CA LEU A 93 11.87 -6.20 -4.61
C LEU A 93 11.11 -7.49 -4.31
N LEU A 94 11.12 -7.87 -3.04
CA LEU A 94 10.30 -8.98 -2.56
C LEU A 94 8.88 -8.52 -2.24
N PRO A 95 7.84 -9.35 -2.51
CA PRO A 95 6.48 -9.07 -2.06
C PRO A 95 6.41 -8.77 -0.56
N GLY A 96 5.53 -7.85 -0.18
CA GLY A 96 5.47 -7.29 1.18
C GLY A 96 6.38 -6.08 1.39
N ALA A 97 7.12 -5.63 0.37
CA ALA A 97 7.76 -4.31 0.39
C ALA A 97 6.71 -3.20 0.36
N ILE A 98 7.03 -2.05 0.94
CA ILE A 98 6.13 -0.88 1.00
C ILE A 98 6.58 0.12 -0.06
N LEU A 99 5.66 0.58 -0.89
CA LEU A 99 5.92 1.53 -1.97
C LEU A 99 5.31 2.89 -1.65
N TYR A 100 6.03 3.97 -1.95
CA TYR A 100 5.63 5.33 -1.64
C TYR A 100 5.69 6.24 -2.87
N PHE A 101 4.78 7.20 -2.89
CA PHE A 101 4.89 8.45 -3.62
C PHE A 101 4.22 9.58 -2.82
N PRO A 102 4.44 10.87 -3.14
CA PRO A 102 3.86 11.96 -2.39
C PRO A 102 2.34 11.85 -2.25
N GLY A 103 1.87 11.65 -1.00
CA GLY A 103 0.46 11.53 -0.66
C GLY A 103 -0.13 10.12 -0.70
N HIS A 104 0.66 9.07 -0.95
CA HIS A 104 0.14 7.70 -0.98
C HIS A 104 1.16 6.64 -0.58
N VAL A 105 0.67 5.53 -0.04
CA VAL A 105 1.47 4.36 0.35
C VAL A 105 0.73 3.08 -0.01
N MET A 106 1.48 2.04 -0.40
CA MET A 106 0.95 0.80 -0.95
C MET A 106 1.80 -0.39 -0.51
N LEU A 107 1.21 -1.58 -0.46
CA LEU A 107 1.94 -2.83 -0.22
C LEU A 107 2.17 -3.56 -1.54
N TYR A 108 3.42 -3.85 -1.88
CA TYR A 108 3.80 -4.55 -3.11
C TYR A 108 3.48 -6.03 -3.05
N LEU A 109 2.88 -6.57 -4.11
CA LEU A 109 2.50 -7.98 -4.22
C LEU A 109 3.38 -8.77 -5.19
N GLY A 110 4.26 -8.10 -5.95
CA GLY A 110 5.10 -8.74 -6.96
C GLY A 110 4.63 -8.46 -8.39
N LYS A 111 5.19 -9.23 -9.32
CA LYS A 111 4.93 -9.14 -10.76
C LYS A 111 4.12 -10.35 -11.23
N HIS A 112 3.08 -10.12 -12.02
CA HIS A 112 2.29 -11.18 -12.65
C HIS A 112 1.95 -10.79 -14.09
N ARG A 113 2.25 -11.69 -15.05
CA ARG A 113 1.99 -11.49 -16.49
C ARG A 113 2.51 -10.13 -17.03
N GLY A 114 3.69 -9.73 -16.59
CA GLY A 114 4.34 -8.48 -17.03
C GLY A 114 3.95 -7.24 -16.25
N GLU A 115 2.90 -7.28 -15.43
CA GLU A 115 2.43 -6.15 -14.63
C GLU A 115 2.83 -6.27 -13.15
N TYR A 116 3.06 -5.12 -12.50
CA TYR A 116 3.40 -5.04 -11.08
C TYR A 116 2.16 -4.74 -10.25
N TYR A 117 1.90 -5.52 -9.22
CA TYR A 117 0.67 -5.42 -8.42
C TYR A 117 0.93 -4.87 -7.02
N VAL A 118 -0.06 -4.13 -6.53
CA VAL A 118 -0.11 -3.64 -5.16
C VAL A 118 -1.47 -3.90 -4.54
N ILE A 119 -1.52 -3.99 -3.21
CA ILE A 119 -2.75 -3.82 -2.43
C ILE A 119 -2.66 -2.51 -1.64
N HIS A 120 -3.73 -1.72 -1.70
CA HIS A 120 -3.78 -0.40 -1.06
C HIS A 120 -5.22 0.09 -0.86
N ALA A 121 -5.41 0.92 0.16
CA ALA A 121 -6.64 1.70 0.32
C ALA A 121 -6.57 2.95 -0.55
N ILE A 122 -7.49 3.10 -1.51
CA ILE A 122 -7.50 4.23 -2.46
C ILE A 122 -8.92 4.77 -2.67
N ALA A 123 -9.05 6.10 -2.68
CA ALA A 123 -10.33 6.77 -2.88
C ALA A 123 -10.69 6.90 -4.36
N TYR A 124 -9.74 7.34 -5.20
CA TYR A 124 -9.97 7.65 -6.61
C TYR A 124 -8.80 7.22 -7.49
N TYR A 125 -9.12 6.88 -8.73
CA TYR A 125 -8.16 6.74 -9.82
C TYR A 125 -8.59 7.62 -11.01
N SER A 126 -7.83 7.58 -12.10
CA SER A 126 -8.13 8.27 -13.35
C SER A 126 -8.45 7.28 -14.47
N ASN A 127 -9.40 7.64 -15.33
CA ASN A 127 -9.60 6.96 -16.62
C ASN A 127 -8.38 7.10 -17.55
N TYR A 128 -8.32 6.20 -18.54
CA TYR A 128 -7.21 6.11 -19.50
C TYR A 128 -7.19 7.28 -20.48
N TYR A 129 -8.38 7.78 -20.85
CA TYR A 129 -8.54 8.92 -21.73
C TYR A 129 -8.83 10.16 -20.88
N PRO A 130 -8.08 11.26 -21.06
CA PRO A 130 -8.51 12.54 -20.51
C PRO A 130 -9.87 12.92 -21.11
N SER A 131 -10.70 13.63 -20.35
CA SER A 131 -11.88 14.28 -20.91
C SER A 131 -11.48 15.25 -22.01
N VAL A 132 -12.47 15.70 -22.79
CA VAL A 132 -12.29 16.56 -23.97
C VAL A 132 -11.48 17.83 -23.66
N ASP A 133 -11.46 18.28 -22.41
CA ASP A 133 -10.78 19.49 -21.95
C ASP A 133 -9.37 19.24 -21.34
N GLY A 134 -8.81 18.03 -21.52
CA GLY A 134 -7.53 17.65 -20.93
C GLY A 134 -7.59 17.37 -19.41
N VAL A 135 -8.78 17.35 -18.83
CA VAL A 135 -9.02 17.05 -17.41
C VAL A 135 -9.19 15.53 -17.25
N PHE A 136 -8.47 14.92 -16.32
CA PHE A 136 -8.62 13.51 -16.02
C PHE A 136 -9.85 13.27 -15.14
N ASP A 137 -10.77 12.43 -15.61
CA ASP A 137 -11.98 12.09 -14.86
C ASP A 137 -11.62 11.26 -13.62
N ALA A 138 -12.02 11.78 -12.47
CA ALA A 138 -11.85 11.13 -11.18
C ALA A 138 -12.87 10.01 -11.00
N VAL A 139 -12.44 8.76 -11.16
CA VAL A 139 -13.33 7.62 -10.91
C VAL A 139 -13.22 7.19 -9.45
N PRO A 140 -14.34 7.21 -8.69
CA PRO A 140 -14.33 6.73 -7.32
C PRO A 140 -14.13 5.22 -7.28
N LEU A 141 -13.15 4.78 -6.50
CA LEU A 141 -12.97 3.37 -6.15
C LEU A 141 -13.40 3.12 -4.70
N ASN A 142 -12.97 4.00 -3.79
CA ASN A 142 -13.33 4.01 -2.37
C ASN A 142 -13.20 2.64 -1.68
N ALA A 143 -12.08 1.96 -1.87
CA ALA A 143 -11.85 0.65 -1.28
C ALA A 143 -10.36 0.33 -1.07
N VAL A 144 -10.10 -0.66 -0.20
CA VAL A 144 -8.91 -1.49 -0.27
C VAL A 144 -9.03 -2.39 -1.49
N THR A 145 -8.10 -2.25 -2.43
CA THR A 145 -8.13 -2.96 -3.70
C THR A 145 -6.76 -3.55 -4.04
N VAL A 146 -6.77 -4.56 -4.91
CA VAL A 146 -5.58 -4.97 -5.67
C VAL A 146 -5.60 -4.24 -7.02
N SER A 147 -4.53 -3.55 -7.37
CA SER A 147 -4.41 -2.86 -8.65
C SER A 147 -3.02 -3.01 -9.25
N PRO A 148 -2.89 -2.95 -10.59
CA PRO A 148 -1.59 -2.84 -11.22
C PRO A 148 -1.02 -1.43 -11.03
N LEU A 149 0.31 -1.28 -11.03
CA LEU A 149 0.97 0.02 -10.97
C LEU A 149 0.79 0.85 -12.26
N SER A 150 0.27 0.26 -13.33
CA SER A 150 -0.22 0.97 -14.53
C SER A 150 -1.54 1.72 -14.28
N LEU A 151 -2.21 1.52 -13.14
CA LEU A 151 -3.34 2.36 -12.73
C LEU A 151 -2.91 3.84 -12.70
N ARG A 152 -3.79 4.74 -13.13
CA ARG A 152 -3.48 6.17 -13.25
C ARG A 152 -4.01 6.98 -12.06
N ARG A 153 -3.20 7.94 -11.62
CA ARG A 153 -3.54 8.87 -10.54
C ARG A 153 -4.60 9.86 -10.98
N ARG A 154 -5.61 10.07 -10.14
CA ARG A 154 -6.69 11.06 -10.36
C ARG A 154 -6.18 12.44 -10.80
N ARG A 155 -5.18 13.01 -10.11
CA ARG A 155 -4.80 14.42 -10.28
C ARG A 155 -4.01 14.71 -11.55
N SER A 156 -3.23 13.74 -12.05
CA SER A 156 -2.26 13.96 -13.12
C SER A 156 -2.40 13.00 -14.29
N GLY A 157 -3.24 11.97 -14.18
CA GLY A 157 -3.29 10.87 -15.15
C GLY A 157 -2.00 10.04 -15.22
N GLN A 158 -0.98 10.36 -14.42
CA GLN A 158 0.28 9.62 -14.38
C GLN A 158 0.06 8.23 -13.77
N GLU A 159 0.68 7.21 -14.34
CA GLU A 159 0.73 5.87 -13.76
C GLU A 159 1.32 5.88 -12.34
N LEU A 160 0.80 5.05 -11.44
CA LEU A 160 1.34 4.90 -10.09
C LEU A 160 2.83 4.52 -10.14
N LEU A 161 3.21 3.65 -11.10
CA LEU A 161 4.60 3.26 -11.35
C LEU A 161 5.50 4.49 -11.48
N MET A 162 5.11 5.45 -12.32
CA MET A 162 5.90 6.63 -12.63
C MET A 162 5.89 7.67 -11.50
N ALA A 163 4.95 7.56 -10.56
CA ALA A 163 4.91 8.41 -9.39
C ALA A 163 5.82 7.92 -8.25
N LEU A 164 6.25 6.65 -8.27
CA LEU A 164 7.03 6.07 -7.18
C LEU A 164 8.32 6.86 -6.90
N THR A 165 8.52 7.19 -5.62
CA THR A 165 9.70 7.90 -5.12
C THR A 165 10.58 7.03 -4.24
N SER A 166 10.01 6.02 -3.58
CA SER A 166 10.79 5.11 -2.75
C SER A 166 10.08 3.78 -2.49
N ALA A 167 10.87 2.79 -2.11
CA ALA A 167 10.44 1.52 -1.55
C ALA A 167 11.15 1.25 -0.22
N ILE A 168 10.48 0.55 0.69
CA ILE A 168 11.06 0.11 1.96
C ILE A 168 10.79 -1.37 2.16
N GLU A 169 11.84 -2.16 2.33
CA GLU A 169 11.73 -3.52 2.87
C GLU A 169 11.98 -3.48 4.39
N ILE A 170 10.96 -3.84 5.17
CA ILE A 170 11.10 -3.97 6.62
C ILE A 170 11.89 -5.24 6.91
N THR A 171 13.04 -5.10 7.56
CA THR A 171 13.84 -6.21 8.04
C THR A 171 13.46 -6.54 9.48
N PRO A 172 13.38 -7.82 9.87
CA PRO A 172 13.27 -8.18 11.28
C PRO A 172 14.44 -7.53 12.05
N LYS A 173 14.20 -7.11 13.31
CA LYS A 173 15.32 -6.87 14.22
C LYS A 173 16.03 -8.21 14.41
N GLN A 174 17.34 -8.23 14.15
CA GLN A 174 18.20 -9.32 14.60
C GLN A 174 18.22 -9.37 16.12
#